data_AF-A0A1G1P0D6-F1
#
_entry.id   AF-A0A1G1P0D6-F1
#
_cell.length_a   1.000
_cell.length_b   1.000
_cell.length_c   1.000
_cell.angle_alpha   90.00
_cell.angle_beta   90.00
_cell.angle_gamma   90.00
#
_symmetry.space_group_name_H-M   'P 1'
#
loop_
_entity.id
_entity.type
_entity.pdbx_description
1 polymer ?
#
loop_
_entity_poly.entity_id
_entity_poly.type
_entity_poly.pdbx_seq_one_letter_code
_entity_poly.pdbx_strand_id
1 'polypeptide(L)'
;MAQAVKRLFPGVKLAIGPAIEEGFYYDFDSTRPFLEDDLARIEAEMAKIIKENYKFEKAVLKREEALKLFAKMVEPYKVELIEEIPDNEVTIYKDADFVDLCRGPHIASTGQVKVFKLLSIAGAYWRGNEKNRMLQRIYGTAFESKAELDSYIARLEEAKKRDHRKLGKELELFMMDEKAGAGLVIYQPNGALLRTIIEDWEKKEHLKRGYKFVIGPHMLKSDIWIESGHYGYYKENMYIFQIEGQEYAIKPMNCPAHILIYRSKTRSYKDLPIRYFEMGSVYRHEKSGVLHGLLRVRGFTQDDAHIFCLREQVVDEIKGVIDFVMYALKIFGFKDFEIELSTKPDKYIGSDEDWLHATKALEDALKSKGLPYNVHEGEGAFYGPKIDIRLKDALGRAWQCATIQCDFALPQRFKLAYVFKLAYV
;
A
#
# COMPACT_ATOMS: atom_id res chain seq x y z
N MET A 1 -13.01 -23.94 8.37
CA MET A 1 -13.78 -22.77 8.86
C MET A 1 -15.12 -22.62 8.17
N ALA A 2 -15.18 -22.49 6.83
CA ALA A 2 -16.44 -22.28 6.10
C ALA A 2 -17.52 -23.35 6.38
N GLN A 3 -17.14 -24.63 6.43
CA GLN A 3 -18.04 -25.72 6.83
C GLN A 3 -18.62 -25.55 8.24
N ALA A 4 -17.80 -25.16 9.22
CA ALA A 4 -18.26 -24.92 10.59
C ALA A 4 -19.28 -23.77 10.65
N VAL A 5 -19.02 -22.68 9.91
CA VAL A 5 -19.95 -21.56 9.78
C VAL A 5 -21.27 -22.02 9.13
N LYS A 6 -21.21 -22.84 8.08
CA LYS A 6 -22.41 -23.40 7.45
C LYS A 6 -23.25 -24.27 8.39
N ARG A 7 -22.61 -25.06 9.26
CA ARG A 7 -23.31 -25.89 10.26
C ARG A 7 -23.97 -25.03 11.35
N LEU A 8 -23.27 -24.01 11.84
CA LEU A 8 -23.75 -23.17 12.95
C LEU A 8 -24.76 -22.10 12.52
N PHE A 9 -24.63 -21.58 11.30
CA PHE A 9 -25.41 -20.46 10.79
C PHE A 9 -26.01 -20.80 9.43
N PRO A 10 -27.10 -21.58 9.40
CA PRO A 10 -27.80 -21.89 8.16
C PRO A 10 -28.24 -20.61 7.45
N GLY A 11 -28.00 -20.53 6.14
CA GLY A 11 -28.35 -19.38 5.31
C GLY A 11 -27.20 -18.41 5.01
N VAL A 12 -26.08 -18.47 5.73
CA VAL A 12 -24.87 -17.70 5.41
C VAL A 12 -24.34 -18.09 4.03
N LYS A 13 -23.95 -17.12 3.20
CA LYS A 13 -23.36 -17.35 1.88
C LYS A 13 -21.85 -17.21 1.93
N LEU A 14 -21.17 -18.02 1.13
CA LEU A 14 -19.72 -18.11 1.08
C LEU A 14 -19.19 -17.29 -0.09
N ALA A 15 -18.29 -16.36 0.20
CA ALA A 15 -17.60 -15.60 -0.83
C ALA A 15 -16.19 -16.19 -1.08
N ILE A 16 -15.13 -15.54 -0.62
CA ILE A 16 -13.74 -15.97 -0.84
C ILE A 16 -13.05 -16.29 0.49
N GLY A 17 -12.08 -17.21 0.46
CA GLY A 17 -11.28 -17.52 1.63
C GLY A 17 -9.87 -18.01 1.29
N PRO A 18 -8.97 -17.11 0.88
CA PRO A 18 -7.61 -17.47 0.54
C PRO A 18 -6.73 -17.67 1.79
N ALA A 19 -5.63 -18.40 1.61
CA ALA A 19 -4.51 -18.35 2.52
C ALA A 19 -3.78 -17.00 2.39
N ILE A 20 -3.20 -16.54 3.49
CA ILE A 20 -2.30 -15.38 3.59
C ILE A 20 -1.02 -15.82 4.29
N GLU A 21 0.03 -14.99 4.23
CA GLU A 21 1.39 -15.34 4.70
C GLU A 21 1.42 -16.04 6.07
N GLU A 22 0.65 -15.53 7.04
CA GLU A 22 0.62 -16.06 8.41
C GLU A 22 -0.75 -16.66 8.82
N GLY A 23 -1.59 -17.04 7.84
CA GLY A 23 -2.88 -17.63 8.14
C GLY A 23 -3.86 -17.70 6.98
N PHE A 24 -5.12 -17.38 7.25
CA PHE A 24 -6.20 -17.37 6.26
C PHE A 24 -7.30 -16.41 6.70
N TYR A 25 -8.18 -16.06 5.78
CA TYR A 25 -9.47 -15.47 6.12
C TYR A 25 -10.59 -16.11 5.31
N TYR A 26 -11.83 -15.80 5.65
CA TYR A 26 -12.97 -16.13 4.81
C TYR A 26 -14.05 -15.06 4.93
N ASP A 27 -14.59 -14.66 3.79
CA ASP A 27 -15.64 -13.65 3.66
C ASP A 27 -17.02 -14.33 3.60
N PHE A 28 -17.92 -13.85 4.45
CA PHE A 28 -19.26 -14.39 4.64
C PHE A 28 -20.31 -13.31 4.42
N ASP A 29 -21.35 -13.65 3.68
CA ASP A 29 -22.58 -12.85 3.64
C ASP A 29 -23.57 -13.42 4.66
N SER A 30 -23.69 -12.71 5.77
CA SER A 30 -24.58 -13.06 6.86
C SER A 30 -25.47 -11.85 7.17
N THR A 31 -26.76 -12.11 7.39
CA THR A 31 -27.72 -11.08 7.80
C THR A 31 -27.47 -10.56 9.21
N ARG A 32 -26.87 -11.40 10.07
CA ARG A 32 -26.47 -11.05 11.44
C ARG A 32 -24.95 -10.81 11.49
N PRO A 33 -24.47 -9.76 12.19
CA PRO A 33 -23.06 -9.58 12.47
C PRO A 33 -22.50 -10.72 13.35
N PHE A 34 -21.36 -11.28 12.99
CA PHE A 34 -20.58 -12.16 13.86
C PHE A 34 -20.03 -11.38 15.04
N LEU A 35 -20.08 -11.99 16.22
CA LEU A 35 -19.54 -11.45 17.45
C LEU A 35 -18.32 -12.27 17.90
N GLU A 36 -17.54 -11.74 18.85
CA GLU A 36 -16.38 -12.46 19.40
C GLU A 36 -16.77 -13.83 19.98
N ASP A 37 -17.92 -13.92 20.64
CA ASP A 37 -18.46 -15.19 21.16
C ASP A 37 -18.76 -16.21 20.05
N ASP A 38 -19.08 -15.75 18.84
CA ASP A 38 -19.28 -16.64 17.69
C ASP A 38 -17.96 -17.26 17.23
N LEU A 39 -16.81 -16.57 17.39
CA LEU A 39 -15.51 -17.15 17.08
C LEU A 39 -15.24 -18.39 17.92
N ALA A 40 -15.51 -18.33 19.23
CA ALA A 40 -15.33 -19.47 20.12
C ALA A 40 -16.24 -20.66 19.73
N ARG A 41 -17.49 -20.36 19.31
CA ARG A 41 -18.43 -21.38 18.81
C ARG A 41 -17.96 -22.01 17.51
N ILE A 42 -17.47 -21.19 16.56
CA ILE A 42 -16.93 -21.65 15.28
C ILE A 42 -15.67 -22.50 15.51
N GLU A 43 -14.76 -22.09 16.40
CA GLU A 43 -13.58 -22.89 16.77
C GLU A 43 -13.97 -24.26 17.33
N ALA A 44 -14.95 -24.30 18.25
CA ALA A 44 -15.44 -25.55 18.81
C ALA A 44 -16.04 -26.46 17.74
N GLU A 45 -16.79 -25.92 16.79
CA GLU A 45 -17.36 -26.71 15.68
C GLU A 45 -16.29 -27.16 14.68
N MET A 46 -15.28 -26.33 14.38
CA MET A 46 -14.11 -26.72 13.59
C MET A 46 -13.39 -27.91 14.26
N ALA A 47 -13.22 -27.88 15.58
CA ALA A 47 -12.58 -28.98 16.31
C ALA A 47 -13.40 -30.28 16.24
N LYS A 48 -14.74 -30.21 16.20
CA LYS A 48 -15.59 -31.39 15.98
C LYS A 48 -15.40 -31.97 14.58
N ILE A 49 -15.46 -31.14 13.54
CA ILE A 49 -15.23 -31.53 12.15
C ILE A 49 -13.86 -32.19 11.94
N ILE A 50 -12.82 -31.68 12.60
CA ILE A 50 -11.47 -32.25 12.53
C ILE A 50 -11.44 -33.65 13.15
N LYS A 51 -12.14 -33.86 14.27
CA LYS A 51 -12.28 -35.19 14.90
C LYS A 51 -13.08 -36.17 14.04
N GLU A 52 -14.02 -35.69 13.22
CA GLU A 52 -14.77 -36.50 12.25
C GLU A 52 -13.89 -37.00 11.10
N ASN A 53 -12.77 -36.33 10.81
CA ASN A 53 -11.72 -36.75 9.88
C ASN A 53 -12.23 -37.12 8.46
N TYR A 54 -13.08 -36.27 7.88
CA TYR A 54 -13.56 -36.45 6.51
C TYR A 54 -12.43 -36.33 5.49
N LYS A 55 -12.48 -37.16 4.45
CA LYS A 55 -11.58 -37.04 3.30
C LYS A 55 -11.99 -35.86 2.42
N PHE A 56 -11.01 -35.14 1.90
CA PHE A 56 -11.25 -34.14 0.87
C PHE A 56 -11.31 -34.81 -0.51
N GLU A 57 -12.47 -34.76 -1.14
CA GLU A 57 -12.70 -35.29 -2.48
C GLU A 57 -12.61 -34.14 -3.48
N LYS A 58 -11.56 -34.14 -4.30
CA LYS A 58 -11.41 -33.21 -5.42
C LYS A 58 -12.25 -33.71 -6.59
N ALA A 59 -13.15 -32.88 -7.09
CA ALA A 59 -13.87 -33.14 -8.34
C ALA A 59 -13.64 -32.00 -9.33
N VAL A 60 -13.48 -32.35 -10.60
CA VAL A 60 -13.44 -31.40 -11.71
C VAL A 60 -14.80 -31.44 -12.38
N LEU A 61 -15.48 -30.30 -12.43
CA LEU A 61 -16.80 -30.16 -13.02
C LEU A 61 -16.72 -29.24 -14.22
N LYS A 62 -17.58 -29.49 -15.21
CA LYS A 62 -17.82 -28.51 -16.28
C LYS A 62 -18.43 -27.25 -15.68
N ARG A 63 -18.10 -26.09 -16.26
CA ARG A 63 -18.59 -24.78 -15.80
C ARG A 63 -20.11 -24.77 -15.58
N GLU A 64 -20.87 -25.28 -16.54
CA GLU A 64 -22.34 -25.33 -16.47
C GLU A 64 -22.87 -26.19 -15.32
N GLU A 65 -22.21 -27.30 -15.01
CA GLU A 65 -22.59 -28.19 -13.91
C GLU A 65 -22.29 -27.53 -12.56
N ALA A 66 -21.14 -26.87 -12.45
CA ALA A 66 -20.78 -26.11 -11.26
C ALA A 66 -21.73 -24.92 -11.02
N LEU A 67 -22.10 -24.18 -12.08
CA LEU A 67 -23.08 -23.09 -11.99
C LEU A 67 -24.44 -23.60 -11.48
N LYS A 68 -24.93 -24.72 -12.02
CA LYS A 68 -26.18 -25.35 -11.55
C LYS A 68 -26.08 -25.79 -10.09
N LEU A 69 -24.95 -26.37 -9.68
CA LEU A 69 -24.71 -26.82 -8.31
C LEU A 69 -24.76 -25.65 -7.32
N PHE A 70 -23.96 -24.60 -7.54
CA PHE A 70 -23.89 -23.46 -6.62
C PHE A 70 -25.14 -22.58 -6.67
N ALA A 71 -25.83 -22.49 -7.82
CA ALA A 71 -27.15 -21.85 -7.89
C ALA A 71 -28.19 -22.60 -7.05
N LYS A 72 -28.21 -23.94 -7.09
CA LYS A 72 -29.09 -24.77 -6.26
C LYS A 72 -28.78 -24.65 -4.76
N MET A 73 -27.51 -24.49 -4.40
CA MET A 73 -27.07 -24.20 -3.02
C MET A 73 -27.30 -22.74 -2.61
N VAL A 74 -27.78 -21.90 -3.54
CA VAL A 74 -28.01 -20.47 -3.35
C VAL A 74 -26.73 -19.76 -2.92
N GLU A 75 -25.62 -20.00 -3.62
CA GLU A 75 -24.30 -19.40 -3.38
C GLU A 75 -23.94 -18.38 -4.48
N PRO A 76 -24.49 -17.15 -4.43
CA PRO A 76 -24.38 -16.19 -5.53
C PRO A 76 -22.94 -15.78 -5.83
N TYR A 77 -22.10 -15.62 -4.80
CA TYR A 77 -20.69 -15.25 -4.98
C TYR A 77 -19.87 -16.35 -5.68
N LYS A 78 -20.20 -17.62 -5.45
CA LYS A 78 -19.55 -18.74 -6.13
C LYS A 78 -19.97 -18.83 -7.59
N VAL A 79 -21.25 -18.55 -7.89
CA VAL A 79 -21.75 -18.45 -9.26
C VAL A 79 -21.01 -17.35 -10.03
N GLU A 80 -20.93 -16.13 -9.46
CA GLU A 80 -20.19 -15.02 -10.08
C GLU A 80 -18.72 -15.36 -10.34
N LEU A 81 -18.04 -16.00 -9.36
CA LEU A 81 -16.65 -16.44 -9.54
C LEU A 81 -16.49 -17.44 -10.68
N ILE A 82 -17.45 -18.36 -10.89
CA ILE A 82 -17.39 -19.35 -11.96
C ILE A 82 -17.61 -18.71 -13.33
N GLU A 83 -18.48 -17.70 -13.43
CA GLU A 83 -18.74 -16.97 -14.68
C GLU A 83 -17.51 -16.22 -15.18
N GLU A 84 -16.67 -15.73 -14.27
CA GLU A 84 -15.42 -15.02 -14.58
C GLU A 84 -14.23 -15.92 -14.89
N ILE A 85 -14.25 -17.19 -14.47
CA ILE A 85 -13.17 -18.12 -14.77
C ILE A 85 -13.18 -18.39 -16.28
N PRO A 86 -12.07 -18.14 -17.02
CA PRO A 86 -12.03 -18.34 -18.46
C PRO A 86 -12.08 -19.82 -18.87
N ASP A 87 -11.73 -20.73 -17.95
CA ASP A 87 -11.65 -22.16 -18.18
C ASP A 87 -13.03 -22.83 -18.24
N ASN A 88 -13.19 -23.84 -19.11
CA ASN A 88 -14.46 -24.58 -19.25
C ASN A 88 -14.72 -25.57 -18.11
N GLU A 89 -13.72 -25.80 -17.26
CA GLU A 89 -13.77 -26.69 -16.12
C GLU A 89 -13.32 -25.96 -14.85
N VAL A 90 -13.96 -26.29 -13.74
CA VAL A 90 -13.62 -25.76 -12.43
C VAL A 90 -13.43 -26.89 -11.44
N THR A 91 -12.55 -26.67 -10.47
CA THR A 91 -12.33 -27.62 -9.39
C THR A 91 -13.21 -27.28 -8.20
N ILE A 92 -13.87 -28.29 -7.64
CA ILE A 92 -14.53 -28.22 -6.35
C ILE A 92 -13.90 -29.22 -5.38
N TYR A 93 -13.97 -28.91 -4.09
CA TYR A 93 -13.60 -29.80 -3.01
C TYR A 93 -14.84 -30.11 -2.19
N LYS A 94 -15.03 -31.40 -1.91
CA LYS A 94 -16.10 -31.90 -1.06
C LYS A 94 -15.54 -32.56 0.17
N ASP A 95 -16.14 -32.31 1.31
CA ASP A 95 -15.91 -33.05 2.54
C ASP A 95 -17.23 -33.21 3.30
N ALA A 96 -17.63 -34.47 3.54
CA ALA A 96 -18.99 -34.82 3.97
C ALA A 96 -20.07 -34.17 3.07
N ASP A 97 -20.99 -33.40 3.65
CA ASP A 97 -22.05 -32.68 2.94
C ASP A 97 -21.63 -31.27 2.49
N PHE A 98 -20.39 -30.86 2.79
CA PHE A 98 -19.88 -29.55 2.43
C PHE A 98 -19.19 -29.60 1.07
N VAL A 99 -19.46 -28.60 0.24
CA VAL A 99 -18.85 -28.43 -1.07
C VAL A 99 -18.43 -26.97 -1.23
N ASP A 100 -17.22 -26.77 -1.74
CA ASP A 100 -16.69 -25.44 -2.01
C ASP A 100 -15.90 -25.36 -3.33
N LEU A 101 -15.90 -24.19 -3.93
CA LEU A 101 -15.14 -23.88 -5.14
C LEU A 101 -13.73 -23.44 -4.75
N CYS A 102 -12.73 -24.23 -5.12
CA CYS A 102 -11.32 -23.92 -4.85
C CYS A 102 -10.42 -24.63 -5.87
N ARG A 103 -9.31 -24.00 -6.26
CA ARG A 103 -8.27 -24.63 -7.09
C ARG A 103 -7.41 -25.61 -6.28
N GLY A 104 -7.22 -25.34 -4.99
CA GLY A 104 -6.36 -26.09 -4.08
C GLY A 104 -4.86 -25.88 -4.34
N PRO A 105 -3.99 -26.81 -3.89
CA PRO A 105 -4.32 -28.11 -3.29
C PRO A 105 -4.90 -28.01 -1.87
N HIS A 106 -5.55 -29.09 -1.42
CA HIS A 106 -5.98 -29.30 -0.03
C HIS A 106 -5.20 -30.46 0.61
N ILE A 107 -5.12 -30.46 1.94
CA ILE A 107 -4.72 -31.63 2.75
C ILE A 107 -5.62 -32.85 2.46
N ALA A 108 -5.19 -34.06 2.83
CA ALA A 108 -5.92 -35.28 2.46
C ALA A 108 -7.23 -35.48 3.25
N SER A 109 -7.28 -35.00 4.50
CA SER A 109 -8.47 -35.10 5.35
C SER A 109 -8.54 -33.96 6.37
N THR A 110 -9.73 -33.69 6.89
CA THR A 110 -9.95 -32.66 7.91
C THR A 110 -9.13 -32.93 9.18
N GLY A 111 -8.85 -34.20 9.50
CA GLY A 111 -8.04 -34.60 10.65
C GLY A 111 -6.55 -34.26 10.56
N GLN A 112 -6.05 -33.84 9.38
CA GLN A 112 -4.66 -33.36 9.26
C GLN A 112 -4.49 -31.93 9.81
N VAL A 113 -5.57 -31.18 10.03
CA VAL A 113 -5.50 -29.88 10.70
C VAL A 113 -5.24 -30.12 12.19
N LYS A 114 -4.07 -29.71 12.68
CA LYS A 114 -3.66 -29.95 14.07
C LYS A 114 -4.05 -28.81 14.99
N VAL A 115 -3.47 -27.63 14.77
CA VAL A 115 -3.61 -26.48 15.67
C VAL A 115 -4.05 -25.27 14.87
N PHE A 116 -5.08 -24.57 15.35
CA PHE A 116 -5.61 -23.38 14.69
C PHE A 116 -6.18 -22.40 15.74
N LYS A 117 -6.32 -21.14 15.34
CA LYS A 117 -6.95 -20.09 16.14
C LYS A 117 -7.64 -19.07 15.23
N LEU A 118 -8.87 -18.68 15.57
CA LEU A 118 -9.54 -17.52 14.97
C LEU A 118 -9.11 -16.26 15.70
N LEU A 119 -8.78 -15.22 14.94
CA LEU A 119 -8.08 -14.03 15.43
C LEU A 119 -9.00 -12.83 15.57
N SER A 120 -9.74 -12.49 14.52
CA SER A 120 -10.54 -11.26 14.48
C SER A 120 -11.64 -11.31 13.42
N ILE A 121 -12.59 -10.39 13.55
CA ILE A 121 -13.67 -10.14 12.59
C ILE A 121 -13.46 -8.75 11.99
N ALA A 122 -13.62 -8.63 10.67
CA ALA A 122 -13.53 -7.37 9.96
C ALA A 122 -14.66 -7.25 8.92
N GLY A 123 -14.95 -6.03 8.46
CA GLY A 123 -15.80 -5.80 7.29
C GLY A 123 -14.98 -5.83 6.01
N ALA A 124 -15.54 -6.39 4.94
CA ALA A 124 -14.95 -6.34 3.60
C ALA A 124 -16.04 -6.09 2.56
N TYR A 125 -15.77 -5.29 1.55
CA TYR A 125 -16.71 -5.14 0.43
C TYR A 125 -16.39 -6.15 -0.66
N TRP A 126 -17.42 -6.75 -1.25
CA TRP A 126 -17.24 -7.66 -2.38
C TRP A 126 -16.44 -6.97 -3.52
N ARG A 127 -15.37 -7.61 -4.00
CA ARG A 127 -14.39 -7.05 -4.96
C ARG A 127 -13.72 -5.73 -4.53
N GLY A 128 -13.74 -5.39 -3.24
CA GLY A 128 -13.19 -4.13 -2.73
C GLY A 128 -13.95 -2.88 -3.22
N ASN A 129 -15.18 -3.04 -3.69
CA ASN A 129 -16.03 -1.94 -4.17
C ASN A 129 -17.10 -1.59 -3.14
N GLU A 130 -17.03 -0.39 -2.57
CA GLU A 130 -17.94 0.11 -1.53
C GLU A 130 -19.42 0.16 -1.96
N LYS A 131 -19.70 0.13 -3.27
CA LYS A 131 -21.06 0.03 -3.81
C LYS A 131 -21.65 -1.37 -3.72
N ASN A 132 -20.81 -2.38 -3.51
CA ASN A 132 -21.23 -3.77 -3.40
C ASN A 132 -21.63 -4.11 -1.97
N ARG A 133 -22.21 -5.31 -1.80
CA ARG A 133 -22.60 -5.82 -0.49
C ARG A 133 -21.41 -5.92 0.46
N MET A 134 -21.60 -5.43 1.69
CA MET A 134 -20.64 -5.57 2.77
C MET A 134 -20.71 -6.99 3.32
N LEU A 135 -19.57 -7.67 3.28
CA LEU A 135 -19.31 -9.00 3.79
C LEU A 135 -18.61 -8.91 5.15
N GLN A 136 -18.65 -10.02 5.88
CA GLN A 136 -17.99 -10.17 7.16
C GLN A 136 -16.85 -11.15 7.02
N ARG A 137 -15.63 -10.65 7.24
CA ARG A 137 -14.38 -11.39 7.14
C ARG A 137 -13.99 -11.94 8.50
N ILE A 138 -13.74 -13.24 8.59
CA ILE A 138 -13.14 -13.86 9.79
C ILE A 138 -11.70 -14.24 9.47
N TYR A 139 -10.75 -13.73 10.25
CA TYR A 139 -9.34 -14.09 10.17
C TYR A 139 -9.02 -15.27 11.09
N GLY A 140 -8.14 -16.15 10.63
CA GLY A 140 -7.61 -17.26 11.42
C GLY A 140 -6.19 -17.62 11.02
N THR A 141 -5.55 -18.46 11.82
CA THR A 141 -4.22 -19.01 11.57
C THR A 141 -4.19 -20.49 11.92
N ALA A 142 -3.24 -21.24 11.36
CA ALA A 142 -3.05 -22.66 11.62
C ALA A 142 -1.56 -23.03 11.60
N PHE A 143 -1.17 -23.94 12.48
CA PHE A 143 0.21 -24.38 12.68
C PHE A 143 0.28 -25.90 12.90
N GLU A 144 1.48 -26.48 12.75
CA GLU A 144 1.68 -27.90 12.98
C GLU A 144 1.75 -28.25 14.47
N SER A 145 2.19 -27.30 15.29
CA SER A 145 2.37 -27.50 16.73
C SER A 145 1.76 -26.38 17.56
N LYS A 146 1.42 -26.71 18.82
CA LYS A 146 0.91 -25.73 19.78
C LYS A 146 1.97 -24.68 20.13
N ALA A 147 3.25 -25.09 20.18
CA ALA A 147 4.36 -24.18 20.47
C ALA A 147 4.51 -23.09 19.40
N GLU A 148 4.33 -23.42 18.12
CA GLU A 148 4.34 -22.45 17.03
C GLU A 148 3.17 -21.47 17.13
N LEU A 149 1.96 -21.97 17.39
CA LEU A 149 0.80 -21.12 17.60
C LEU A 149 1.01 -20.19 18.81
N ASP A 150 1.43 -20.72 19.95
CA ASP A 150 1.62 -19.93 21.17
C ASP A 150 2.71 -18.86 20.95
N SER A 151 3.78 -19.20 20.24
CA SER A 151 4.83 -18.25 19.82
C SER A 151 4.28 -17.17 18.88
N TYR A 152 3.45 -17.54 17.91
CA TYR A 152 2.77 -16.61 17.01
C TYR A 152 1.84 -15.64 17.75
N ILE A 153 0.99 -16.17 18.63
CA ILE A 153 0.07 -15.35 19.44
C ILE A 153 0.85 -14.41 20.37
N ALA A 154 1.94 -14.88 20.99
CA ALA A 154 2.79 -14.04 21.81
C ALA A 154 3.41 -12.87 21.01
N ARG A 155 3.87 -13.13 19.78
CA ARG A 155 4.35 -12.09 18.86
C ARG A 155 3.26 -11.07 18.53
N LEU A 156 2.05 -11.53 18.21
CA LEU A 156 0.91 -10.64 17.92
C LEU A 156 0.54 -9.76 19.12
N GLU A 157 0.50 -10.32 20.33
CA GLU A 157 0.19 -9.55 21.54
C GLU A 157 1.28 -8.53 21.86
N GLU A 158 2.55 -8.88 21.69
CA GLU A 158 3.66 -7.94 21.86
C GLU A 158 3.61 -6.82 20.80
N ALA A 159 3.28 -7.16 19.56
CA ALA A 159 3.11 -6.18 18.49
C ALA A 159 1.91 -5.24 18.75
N LYS A 160 0.78 -5.74 19.26
CA LYS A 160 -0.38 -4.92 19.66
C LYS A 160 -0.04 -3.92 20.77
N LYS A 161 0.84 -4.28 21.71
CA LYS A 161 1.31 -3.33 22.74
C LYS A 161 2.12 -2.19 22.15
N ARG A 162 2.78 -2.42 21.00
CA ARG A 162 3.62 -1.46 20.29
C ARG A 162 2.90 -0.73 19.17
N ASP A 163 1.59 -0.95 19.03
CA ASP A 163 0.76 -0.26 18.04
C ASP A 163 0.74 1.25 18.33
N HIS A 164 1.16 2.06 17.35
CA HIS A 164 1.24 3.51 17.48
C HIS A 164 -0.12 4.17 17.74
N ARG A 165 -1.24 3.52 17.42
CA ARG A 165 -2.59 4.02 17.73
C ARG A 165 -2.91 3.89 19.21
N LYS A 166 -2.43 2.81 19.83
CA LYS A 166 -2.55 2.60 21.27
C LYS A 166 -1.60 3.55 22.00
N LEU A 167 -0.32 3.52 21.66
CA LEU A 167 0.70 4.37 22.27
C LEU A 167 0.42 5.86 22.02
N GLY A 168 -0.03 6.23 20.83
CA GLY A 168 -0.35 7.60 20.48
C GLY A 168 -1.47 8.20 21.34
N LYS A 169 -2.41 7.37 21.79
CA LYS A 169 -3.45 7.77 22.75
C LYS A 169 -2.89 7.80 24.18
N GLU A 170 -2.19 6.76 24.61
CA GLU A 170 -1.66 6.63 25.99
C GLU A 170 -0.61 7.71 26.31
N LEU A 171 0.17 8.14 25.30
CA LEU A 171 1.22 9.14 25.43
C LEU A 171 0.79 10.55 24.96
N GLU A 172 -0.49 10.72 24.62
CA GLU A 172 -1.06 11.99 24.16
C GLU A 172 -0.26 12.60 22.99
N LEU A 173 0.09 11.77 21.99
CA LEU A 173 0.86 12.20 20.82
C LEU A 173 -0.05 12.77 19.73
N PHE A 174 -1.14 12.07 19.43
CA PHE A 174 -2.07 12.48 18.41
C PHE A 174 -3.48 11.98 18.71
N MET A 175 -4.46 12.56 18.04
CA MET A 175 -5.84 12.09 18.08
C MET A 175 -6.46 12.18 16.68
N MET A 176 -7.53 11.41 16.50
CA MET A 176 -8.41 11.50 15.35
C MET A 176 -9.80 11.79 15.88
N ASP A 177 -10.44 12.81 15.32
CA ASP A 177 -11.77 13.25 15.73
C ASP A 177 -12.73 13.15 14.55
N GLU A 178 -13.93 12.62 14.78
CA GLU A 178 -14.94 12.44 13.74
C GLU A 178 -15.35 13.79 13.12
N LYS A 179 -15.39 14.87 13.91
CA LYS A 179 -15.72 16.21 13.43
C LYS A 179 -14.62 16.81 12.57
N ALA A 180 -13.36 16.43 12.82
CA ALA A 180 -12.24 16.84 11.96
C ALA A 180 -12.26 16.08 10.64
N GLY A 181 -12.70 14.82 10.65
CA GLY A 181 -12.85 13.97 9.49
C GLY A 181 -11.83 12.83 9.45
N ALA A 182 -12.21 11.71 8.84
CA ALA A 182 -11.38 10.52 8.77
C ALA A 182 -10.04 10.80 8.06
N GLY A 183 -8.94 10.27 8.60
CA GLY A 183 -7.61 10.39 8.00
C GLY A 183 -6.97 11.78 8.14
N LEU A 184 -7.53 12.65 8.97
CA LEU A 184 -6.98 13.96 9.30
C LEU A 184 -6.52 13.94 10.76
N VAL A 185 -5.19 13.92 10.94
CA VAL A 185 -4.55 13.74 12.24
C VAL A 185 -4.44 15.07 12.96
N ILE A 186 -4.86 15.11 14.22
CA ILE A 186 -4.60 16.24 15.13
C ILE A 186 -3.43 15.86 16.02
N TYR A 187 -2.31 16.58 15.89
CA TYR A 187 -1.16 16.39 16.77
C TYR A 187 -1.41 17.11 18.09
N GLN A 188 -1.31 16.36 19.19
CA GLN A 188 -1.35 16.88 20.55
C GLN A 188 0.03 17.44 20.94
N PRO A 189 0.18 18.18 22.07
CA PRO A 189 1.43 18.86 22.40
C PRO A 189 2.68 17.95 22.36
N ASN A 190 2.61 16.74 22.91
CA ASN A 190 3.75 15.81 22.93
C ASN A 190 4.11 15.33 21.52
N GLY A 191 3.12 15.01 20.69
CA GLY A 191 3.37 14.57 19.31
C GLY A 191 3.81 15.72 18.41
N ALA A 192 3.29 16.93 18.63
CA ALA A 192 3.74 18.13 17.93
C ALA A 192 5.22 18.43 18.23
N LEU A 193 5.64 18.29 19.50
CA LEU A 193 7.05 18.42 19.89
C LEU A 193 7.91 17.34 19.24
N LEU A 194 7.51 16.07 19.31
CA LEU A 194 8.22 14.96 18.67
C LEU A 194 8.41 15.20 17.17
N ARG A 195 7.33 15.56 16.49
CA ARG A 195 7.35 15.92 15.07
C ARG A 195 8.30 17.08 14.79
N THR A 196 8.26 18.13 15.60
CA THR A 196 9.15 19.30 15.45
C THR A 196 10.62 18.91 15.57
N ILE A 197 10.98 18.05 16.53
CA ILE A 197 12.35 17.55 16.70
C ILE A 197 12.84 16.83 15.44
N ILE A 198 11.99 15.98 14.85
CA ILE A 198 12.28 15.24 13.62
C ILE A 198 12.41 16.21 12.44
N GLU A 199 11.45 17.13 12.27
CA GLU A 199 11.48 18.12 11.18
C GLU A 199 12.71 19.04 11.26
N ASP A 200 13.12 19.45 12.46
CA ASP A 200 14.30 20.29 12.65
C ASP A 200 15.59 19.54 12.33
N TRP A 201 15.66 18.24 12.65
CA TRP A 201 16.77 17.39 12.24
C TRP A 201 16.82 17.29 10.70
N GLU A 202 15.70 16.98 10.06
CA GLU A 202 15.58 16.88 8.60
C GLU A 202 16.01 18.18 7.90
N LYS A 203 15.49 19.32 8.34
CA LYS A 203 15.85 20.65 7.81
C LYS A 203 17.37 20.88 7.91
N LYS A 204 17.98 20.59 9.07
CA LYS A 204 19.43 20.75 9.26
C LYS A 204 20.24 19.85 8.32
N GLU A 205 19.82 18.60 8.15
CA GLU A 205 20.53 17.66 7.27
C GLU A 205 20.41 18.04 5.78
N HIS A 206 19.26 18.56 5.36
CA HIS A 206 19.05 19.09 4.01
C HIS A 206 19.92 20.33 3.74
N LEU A 207 20.01 21.27 4.69
CA LEU A 207 20.89 22.44 4.54
C LEU A 207 22.36 22.06 4.39
N LYS A 208 22.85 21.09 5.18
CA LYS A 208 24.23 20.57 5.07
C LYS A 208 24.54 19.99 3.68
N ARG A 209 23.52 19.47 2.99
CA ARG A 209 23.63 18.86 1.64
C ARG A 209 23.32 19.86 0.51
N GLY A 210 23.17 21.14 0.83
CA GLY A 210 22.98 22.21 -0.14
C GLY A 210 21.57 22.31 -0.72
N TYR A 211 20.56 21.73 -0.05
CA TYR A 211 19.17 21.94 -0.40
C TYR A 211 18.72 23.35 -0.04
N LYS A 212 17.88 23.92 -0.90
CA LYS A 212 17.29 25.25 -0.71
C LYS A 212 15.83 25.09 -0.34
N PHE A 213 15.45 25.69 0.79
CA PHE A 213 14.08 25.62 1.26
C PHE A 213 13.14 26.42 0.36
N VAL A 214 12.03 25.79 0.02
CA VAL A 214 10.94 26.38 -0.74
C VAL A 214 9.62 26.02 -0.07
N ILE A 215 8.57 26.81 -0.35
CA ILE A 215 7.23 26.57 0.17
C ILE A 215 6.25 26.82 -0.98
N GLY A 216 5.47 25.80 -1.33
CA GLY A 216 4.41 25.89 -2.33
C GLY A 216 3.03 26.08 -1.68
N PRO A 217 2.06 26.69 -2.37
CA PRO A 217 0.69 26.81 -1.88
C PRO A 217 0.03 25.43 -1.72
N HIS A 218 -0.98 25.32 -0.85
CA HIS A 218 -1.75 24.08 -0.66
C HIS A 218 -2.79 23.82 -1.75
N MET A 219 -3.25 24.85 -2.44
CA MET A 219 -4.16 24.71 -3.58
C MET A 219 -3.56 25.34 -4.83
N LEU A 220 -3.82 24.73 -5.98
CA LEU A 220 -3.42 25.25 -7.28
C LEU A 220 -4.57 25.06 -8.28
N LYS A 221 -4.61 25.90 -9.32
CA LYS A 221 -5.55 25.74 -10.44
C LYS A 221 -5.37 24.36 -11.10
N SER A 222 -6.47 23.76 -11.55
CA SER A 222 -6.44 22.47 -12.26
C SER A 222 -5.50 22.43 -13.45
N ASP A 223 -5.31 23.57 -14.13
CA ASP A 223 -4.45 23.70 -15.31
C ASP A 223 -3.03 23.17 -15.09
N ILE A 224 -2.44 23.38 -13.91
CA ILE A 224 -1.08 22.89 -13.62
C ILE A 224 -1.02 21.36 -13.48
N TRP A 225 -2.11 20.76 -12.98
CA TRP A 225 -2.23 19.31 -12.85
C TRP A 225 -2.50 18.66 -14.21
N ILE A 226 -3.17 19.36 -15.12
CA ILE A 226 -3.34 18.96 -16.52
C ILE A 226 -1.98 19.05 -17.25
N GLU A 227 -1.26 20.16 -17.12
CA GLU A 227 0.07 20.36 -17.71
C GLU A 227 1.04 19.28 -17.23
N SER A 228 1.07 18.99 -15.92
CA SER A 228 1.91 17.92 -15.35
C SER A 228 1.47 16.50 -15.72
N GLY A 229 0.24 16.30 -16.19
CA GLY A 229 -0.33 14.97 -16.49
C GLY A 229 -1.01 14.27 -15.29
N HIS A 230 -0.82 14.77 -14.06
CA HIS A 230 -1.44 14.23 -12.85
C HIS A 230 -2.97 14.22 -12.92
N TYR A 231 -3.58 15.17 -13.61
CA TYR A 231 -5.03 15.20 -13.76
C TYR A 231 -5.58 13.97 -14.51
N GLY A 232 -4.82 13.41 -15.46
CA GLY A 232 -5.25 12.21 -16.19
C GLY A 232 -5.08 10.93 -15.39
N TYR A 233 -4.00 10.82 -14.62
CA TYR A 233 -3.61 9.58 -13.94
C TYR A 233 -3.99 9.52 -12.46
N TYR A 234 -4.24 10.67 -11.82
CA TYR A 234 -4.34 10.78 -10.37
C TYR A 234 -5.60 11.51 -9.88
N LYS A 235 -6.47 11.96 -10.79
CA LYS A 235 -7.67 12.76 -10.45
C LYS A 235 -8.59 12.10 -9.43
N GLU A 236 -8.75 10.79 -9.46
CA GLU A 236 -9.61 10.05 -8.52
C GLU A 236 -9.12 10.17 -7.06
N ASN A 237 -7.82 10.43 -6.89
CA ASN A 237 -7.16 10.58 -5.60
C ASN A 237 -6.93 12.07 -5.22
N MET A 238 -7.55 13.02 -5.94
CA MET A 238 -7.41 14.45 -5.71
C MET A 238 -8.68 15.07 -5.15
N TYR A 239 -8.53 16.07 -4.27
CA TYR A 239 -9.64 16.91 -3.84
C TYR A 239 -9.77 18.10 -4.79
N ILE A 240 -10.82 18.07 -5.62
CA ILE A 240 -11.10 19.08 -6.66
C ILE A 240 -12.36 19.86 -6.28
N PHE A 241 -12.32 21.18 -6.48
CA PHE A 241 -13.43 22.08 -6.17
C PHE A 241 -13.40 23.30 -7.09
N GLN A 242 -14.51 24.04 -7.14
CA GLN A 242 -14.68 25.21 -8.01
C GLN A 242 -14.65 26.49 -7.17
N ILE A 243 -13.88 27.48 -7.60
CA ILE A 243 -13.87 28.84 -7.06
C ILE A 243 -14.11 29.80 -8.22
N GLU A 244 -15.17 30.61 -8.15
CA GLU A 244 -15.47 31.65 -9.14
C GLU A 244 -15.51 31.12 -10.60
N GLY A 245 -16.00 29.89 -10.79
CA GLY A 245 -16.06 29.23 -12.11
C GLY A 245 -14.74 28.65 -12.61
N GLN A 246 -13.66 28.71 -11.81
CA GLN A 246 -12.38 28.08 -12.09
C GLN A 246 -12.17 26.85 -11.21
N GLU A 247 -11.67 25.77 -11.81
CA GLU A 247 -11.36 24.55 -11.07
C GLU A 247 -9.99 24.65 -10.36
N TYR A 248 -9.98 24.27 -9.08
CA TYR A 248 -8.81 24.15 -8.23
C TYR A 248 -8.71 22.75 -7.65
N ALA A 249 -7.51 22.35 -7.29
CA ALA A 249 -7.27 21.15 -6.51
C ALA A 249 -6.35 21.42 -5.32
N ILE A 250 -6.61 20.74 -4.20
CA ILE A 250 -5.65 20.65 -3.11
C ILE A 250 -4.49 19.77 -3.59
N LYS A 251 -3.24 20.19 -3.36
CA LYS A 251 -2.06 19.51 -3.88
C LYS A 251 -1.95 18.06 -3.36
N PRO A 252 -1.89 17.03 -4.23
CA PRO A 252 -1.57 15.65 -3.82
C PRO A 252 -0.06 15.38 -3.71
N MET A 253 0.76 16.34 -4.15
CA MET A 253 2.24 16.32 -4.18
C MET A 253 2.80 17.73 -4.42
N ASN A 254 4.09 17.96 -4.18
CA ASN A 254 4.68 19.30 -4.23
C ASN A 254 5.34 19.68 -5.56
N CYS A 255 5.62 18.69 -6.44
CA CYS A 255 6.43 18.83 -7.65
C CYS A 255 6.10 20.07 -8.50
N PRO A 256 4.81 20.36 -8.82
CA PRO A 256 4.49 21.50 -9.69
C PRO A 256 4.91 22.86 -9.13
N ALA A 257 4.82 23.07 -7.81
CA ALA A 257 5.24 24.33 -7.21
C ALA A 257 6.77 24.51 -7.31
N HIS A 258 7.54 23.43 -7.12
CA HIS A 258 9.01 23.46 -7.23
C HIS A 258 9.44 23.73 -8.67
N ILE A 259 8.71 23.19 -9.64
CA ILE A 259 8.88 23.47 -11.07
C ILE A 259 8.61 24.94 -11.40
N LEU A 260 7.55 25.55 -10.85
CA LEU A 260 7.30 26.99 -11.03
C LEU A 260 8.45 27.84 -10.47
N ILE A 261 9.03 27.45 -9.33
CA ILE A 261 10.20 28.12 -8.75
C ILE A 261 11.41 27.97 -9.66
N TYR A 262 11.64 26.78 -10.22
CA TYR A 262 12.70 26.56 -11.21
C TYR A 262 12.53 27.53 -12.40
N ARG A 263 11.31 27.60 -12.98
CA ARG A 263 10.95 28.44 -14.14
C ARG A 263 11.00 29.94 -13.88
N SER A 264 10.95 30.39 -12.63
CA SER A 264 10.91 31.82 -12.29
C SER A 264 12.15 32.61 -12.73
N LYS A 265 13.26 31.91 -13.05
CA LYS A 265 14.50 32.50 -13.53
C LYS A 265 15.17 31.60 -14.55
N THR A 266 15.81 32.20 -15.55
CA THR A 266 16.73 31.51 -16.47
C THR A 266 17.87 30.84 -15.70
N ARG A 267 18.15 29.57 -16.00
CA ARG A 267 19.21 28.77 -15.37
C ARG A 267 20.35 28.52 -16.35
N SER A 268 21.60 28.57 -15.89
CA SER A 268 22.77 28.08 -16.62
C SER A 268 23.01 26.61 -16.30
N TYR A 269 23.63 25.85 -17.20
CA TYR A 269 24.13 24.50 -16.89
C TYR A 269 25.07 24.48 -15.66
N LYS A 270 25.76 25.61 -15.39
CA LYS A 270 26.63 25.78 -14.21
C LYS A 270 25.87 25.93 -12.88
N ASP A 271 24.59 26.28 -12.94
CA ASP A 271 23.76 26.38 -11.74
C ASP A 271 23.29 25.00 -11.26
N LEU A 272 23.38 23.98 -12.12
CA LEU A 272 22.94 22.61 -11.83
C LEU A 272 24.07 21.79 -11.19
N PRO A 273 23.77 20.97 -10.16
CA PRO A 273 22.44 20.59 -9.69
C PRO A 273 21.79 21.63 -8.74
N ILE A 274 20.49 21.85 -8.89
CA ILE A 274 19.66 22.65 -7.98
C ILE A 274 18.78 21.70 -7.17
N ARG A 275 18.85 21.79 -5.84
CA ARG A 275 18.07 20.95 -4.93
C ARG A 275 17.08 21.80 -4.15
N TYR A 276 15.78 21.56 -4.35
CA TYR A 276 14.72 22.18 -3.55
C TYR A 276 14.20 21.21 -2.51
N PHE A 277 13.90 21.72 -1.32
CA PHE A 277 13.31 20.94 -0.22
C PHE A 277 12.14 21.70 0.39
N GLU A 278 11.07 20.97 0.70
CA GLU A 278 9.88 21.47 1.37
C GLU A 278 9.35 20.41 2.34
N MET A 279 9.06 20.80 3.57
CA MET A 279 8.16 20.04 4.44
C MET A 279 6.72 20.24 3.95
N GLY A 280 6.38 19.57 2.84
CA GLY A 280 5.21 19.87 2.02
C GLY A 280 3.97 19.11 2.47
N SER A 281 2.97 19.82 3.00
CA SER A 281 1.69 19.21 3.36
C SER A 281 0.80 19.01 2.15
N VAL A 282 0.46 17.75 1.90
CA VAL A 282 -0.30 17.28 0.74
C VAL A 282 -1.54 16.53 1.19
N TYR A 283 -2.50 16.41 0.27
CA TYR A 283 -3.77 15.76 0.54
C TYR A 283 -4.14 14.78 -0.57
N ARG A 284 -4.46 13.55 -0.20
CA ARG A 284 -4.85 12.47 -1.11
C ARG A 284 -6.20 11.91 -0.70
N HIS A 285 -7.09 11.74 -1.66
CA HIS A 285 -8.42 11.18 -1.46
C HIS A 285 -8.36 9.65 -1.30
N GLU A 286 -7.78 9.21 -0.20
CA GLU A 286 -7.74 7.80 0.18
C GLU A 286 -9.14 7.33 0.62
N LYS A 287 -9.49 6.09 0.23
CA LYS A 287 -10.73 5.45 0.66
C LYS A 287 -10.77 5.33 2.18
N SER A 288 -11.93 5.54 2.80
CA SER A 288 -12.05 5.52 4.26
C SER A 288 -11.64 4.16 4.86
N GLY A 289 -11.97 3.06 4.16
CA GLY A 289 -11.67 1.70 4.61
C GLY A 289 -10.19 1.31 4.63
N VAL A 290 -9.30 2.09 4.00
CA VAL A 290 -7.86 1.81 4.00
C VAL A 290 -7.06 2.70 4.94
N LEU A 291 -7.71 3.67 5.61
CA LEU A 291 -7.05 4.57 6.56
C LEU A 291 -6.56 3.81 7.79
N HIS A 292 -5.36 4.13 8.26
CA HIS A 292 -4.74 3.38 9.35
C HIS A 292 -3.80 4.23 10.22
N GLY A 293 -4.34 4.82 11.30
CA GLY A 293 -3.56 5.65 12.23
C GLY A 293 -2.73 6.69 11.48
N LEU A 294 -1.45 6.84 11.85
CA LEU A 294 -0.50 7.69 11.10
C LEU A 294 0.09 7.06 9.82
N LEU A 295 -0.08 5.76 9.58
CA LEU A 295 0.59 5.05 8.47
C LEU A 295 -0.12 5.26 7.13
N ARG A 296 -1.44 5.46 7.14
CA ARG A 296 -2.22 5.79 5.94
C ARG A 296 -3.31 6.80 6.27
N VAL A 297 -3.13 8.02 5.77
CA VAL A 297 -3.92 9.21 6.09
C VAL A 297 -4.26 9.99 4.83
N ARG A 298 -5.23 10.90 4.92
CA ARG A 298 -5.62 11.78 3.80
C ARG A 298 -4.79 13.05 3.75
N GLY A 299 -4.39 13.58 4.90
CA GLY A 299 -3.51 14.75 5.01
C GLY A 299 -2.21 14.38 5.70
N PHE A 300 -1.08 14.67 5.07
CA PHE A 300 0.25 14.38 5.61
C PHE A 300 1.28 15.37 5.08
N THR A 301 2.41 15.46 5.77
CA THR A 301 3.54 16.29 5.38
C THR A 301 4.68 15.37 4.99
N GLN A 302 5.21 15.57 3.80
CA GLN A 302 6.39 14.87 3.31
C GLN A 302 7.62 15.76 3.49
N ASP A 303 8.75 15.15 3.84
CA ASP A 303 10.10 15.66 3.69
C ASP A 303 10.51 15.66 2.20
N ASP A 304 9.74 16.38 1.38
CA ASP A 304 9.78 16.28 -0.07
C ASP A 304 10.90 17.13 -0.68
N ALA A 305 11.57 16.59 -1.69
CA ALA A 305 12.67 17.26 -2.34
C ALA A 305 12.72 16.98 -3.86
N HIS A 306 13.03 18.02 -4.63
CA HIS A 306 13.19 17.92 -6.08
C HIS A 306 14.57 18.41 -6.49
N ILE A 307 15.33 17.52 -7.13
CA ILE A 307 16.68 17.80 -7.63
C ILE A 307 16.60 17.98 -9.15
N PHE A 308 16.88 19.19 -9.62
CA PHE A 308 17.05 19.50 -11.04
C PHE A 308 18.54 19.36 -11.36
N CYS A 309 18.89 18.42 -12.23
CA CYS A 309 20.27 18.13 -12.60
C CYS A 309 20.41 17.82 -14.09
N LEU A 310 21.64 17.85 -14.58
CA LEU A 310 21.98 17.42 -15.93
C LEU A 310 21.91 15.89 -16.03
N ARG A 311 21.71 15.34 -17.25
CA ARG A 311 21.61 13.88 -17.45
C ARG A 311 22.85 13.14 -16.93
N GLU A 312 24.02 13.71 -17.15
CA GLU A 312 25.30 13.17 -16.68
C GLU A 312 25.48 13.23 -15.14
N GLN A 313 24.70 14.06 -14.43
CA GLN A 313 24.76 14.21 -12.98
C GLN A 313 23.80 13.26 -12.25
N VAL A 314 22.81 12.69 -12.93
CA VAL A 314 21.70 11.91 -12.33
C VAL A 314 22.21 10.80 -11.42
N VAL A 315 23.17 9.99 -11.89
CA VAL A 315 23.68 8.84 -11.15
C VAL A 315 24.36 9.27 -9.83
N ASP A 316 25.13 10.35 -9.85
CA ASP A 316 25.83 10.83 -8.66
C ASP A 316 24.87 11.52 -7.66
N GLU A 317 23.84 12.21 -8.15
CA GLU A 317 22.78 12.74 -7.29
C GLU A 317 21.98 11.61 -6.63
N ILE A 318 21.61 10.55 -7.36
CA ILE A 318 20.94 9.37 -6.79
C ILE A 318 21.80 8.75 -5.69
N LYS A 319 23.10 8.56 -5.92
CA LYS A 319 24.02 8.04 -4.90
C LYS A 319 24.05 8.92 -3.65
N GLY A 320 24.07 10.24 -3.81
CA GLY A 320 24.04 11.19 -2.69
C GLY A 320 22.75 11.09 -1.88
N VAL A 321 21.60 10.90 -2.54
CA VAL A 321 20.32 10.67 -1.87
C VAL A 321 20.30 9.32 -1.16
N ILE A 322 20.80 8.24 -1.78
CA ILE A 322 20.94 6.92 -1.14
C ILE A 322 21.77 7.04 0.14
N ASP A 323 22.93 7.70 0.09
CA ASP A 323 23.78 7.90 1.26
C ASP A 323 23.04 8.64 2.39
N PHE A 324 22.22 9.63 2.02
CA PHE A 324 21.43 10.37 2.99
C PHE A 324 20.33 9.50 3.62
N VAL A 325 19.60 8.73 2.81
CA VAL A 325 18.59 7.79 3.31
C VAL A 325 19.23 6.77 4.25
N MET A 326 20.35 6.15 3.86
CA MET A 326 21.06 5.18 4.70
C MET A 326 21.55 5.80 6.02
N TYR A 327 22.02 7.06 5.96
CA TYR A 327 22.39 7.81 7.17
C TYR A 327 21.18 8.05 8.08
N ALA A 328 20.02 8.44 7.52
CA ALA A 328 18.79 8.63 8.28
C ALA A 328 18.34 7.33 8.96
N LEU A 329 18.28 6.22 8.22
CA LEU A 329 17.92 4.90 8.76
C LEU A 329 18.83 4.53 9.94
N LYS A 330 20.14 4.76 9.82
CA LYS A 330 21.11 4.52 10.89
C LYS A 330 20.84 5.39 12.13
N ILE A 331 20.56 6.67 11.95
CA ILE A 331 20.28 7.61 13.06
C ILE A 331 19.01 7.22 13.81
N PHE A 332 17.96 6.83 13.09
CA PHE A 332 16.70 6.37 13.68
C PHE A 332 16.74 4.91 14.14
N GLY A 333 17.85 4.20 13.94
CA GLY A 333 18.06 2.84 14.44
C GLY A 333 17.33 1.76 13.65
N PHE A 334 16.90 2.04 12.41
CA PHE A 334 16.30 1.04 11.52
C PHE A 334 17.39 0.13 10.95
N LYS A 335 17.30 -1.16 11.29
CA LYS A 335 18.23 -2.21 10.83
C LYS A 335 17.63 -3.12 9.78
N ASP A 336 16.32 -3.35 9.87
CA ASP A 336 15.59 -4.26 8.99
C ASP A 336 14.81 -3.45 7.97
N PHE A 337 15.34 -3.38 6.76
CA PHE A 337 14.70 -2.71 5.63
C PHE A 337 14.97 -3.48 4.33
N GLU A 338 14.06 -3.32 3.39
CA GLU A 338 14.15 -3.92 2.06
C GLU A 338 14.22 -2.80 1.02
N ILE A 339 15.06 -2.99 0.00
CA ILE A 339 15.20 -2.05 -1.12
C ILE A 339 14.59 -2.69 -2.35
N GLU A 340 13.72 -1.94 -3.02
CA GLU A 340 13.04 -2.37 -4.24
C GLU A 340 13.32 -1.39 -5.37
N LEU A 341 13.62 -1.91 -6.56
CA LEU A 341 13.69 -1.17 -7.81
C LEU A 341 12.41 -1.40 -8.61
N SER A 342 11.54 -0.40 -8.62
CA SER A 342 10.25 -0.43 -9.27
C SER A 342 10.37 0.09 -10.72
N THR A 343 10.08 -0.75 -11.70
CA THR A 343 10.31 -0.47 -13.14
C THR A 343 9.04 -0.03 -13.87
N LYS A 344 9.13 0.17 -15.19
CA LYS A 344 8.09 0.79 -16.03
C LYS A 344 6.71 0.10 -15.90
N PRO A 345 5.64 0.82 -15.50
CA PRO A 345 4.28 0.30 -15.46
C PRO A 345 3.62 0.25 -16.84
N ASP A 346 2.47 -0.42 -16.97
CA ASP A 346 1.67 -0.46 -18.20
C ASP A 346 1.19 0.93 -18.66
N LYS A 347 0.88 1.81 -17.69
CA LYS A 347 0.39 3.17 -17.90
C LYS A 347 1.48 4.17 -17.52
N TYR A 348 2.14 4.77 -18.52
CA TYR A 348 3.27 5.67 -18.31
C TYR A 348 3.28 6.87 -19.27
N ILE A 349 4.11 7.86 -18.96
CA ILE A 349 4.42 9.03 -19.77
C ILE A 349 5.91 9.04 -20.09
N GLY A 350 6.28 9.56 -21.26
CA GLY A 350 7.67 9.66 -21.71
C GLY A 350 8.02 8.60 -22.75
N SER A 351 9.24 8.68 -23.28
CA SER A 351 9.74 7.73 -24.27
C SER A 351 10.29 6.47 -23.60
N ASP A 352 10.30 5.34 -24.32
CA ASP A 352 10.92 4.10 -23.82
C ASP A 352 12.42 4.26 -23.55
N GLU A 353 13.09 5.13 -24.32
CA GLU A 353 14.50 5.46 -24.13
C GLU A 353 14.74 6.22 -22.81
N ASP A 354 13.90 7.21 -22.49
CA ASP A 354 13.98 7.92 -21.21
C ASP A 354 13.77 6.95 -20.04
N TRP A 355 12.80 6.04 -20.16
CA TRP A 355 12.54 5.01 -19.15
C TRP A 355 13.69 4.03 -18.95
N LEU A 356 14.31 3.59 -20.05
CA LEU A 356 15.48 2.70 -19.99
C LEU A 356 16.65 3.41 -19.30
N HIS A 357 16.92 4.66 -19.66
CA HIS A 357 17.98 5.45 -19.06
C HIS A 357 17.70 5.70 -17.57
N ALA A 358 16.48 6.09 -17.21
CA ALA A 358 16.04 6.29 -15.84
C ALA A 358 16.26 5.05 -14.96
N THR A 359 15.81 3.90 -15.45
CA THR A 359 15.87 2.63 -14.73
C THR A 359 17.32 2.22 -14.55
N LYS A 360 18.13 2.35 -15.60
CA LYS A 360 19.57 2.06 -15.55
C LYS A 360 20.31 2.99 -14.59
N ALA A 361 19.98 4.27 -14.53
CA ALA A 361 20.62 5.20 -13.61
C ALA A 361 20.39 4.84 -12.14
N LEU A 362 19.17 4.41 -11.79
CA LEU A 362 18.83 3.90 -10.45
C LEU A 362 19.56 2.59 -10.17
N GLU A 363 19.58 1.67 -11.14
CA GLU A 363 20.26 0.37 -11.02
C GLU A 363 21.78 0.52 -10.85
N ASP A 364 22.42 1.35 -11.66
CA ASP A 364 23.86 1.63 -11.61
C ASP A 364 24.24 2.27 -10.26
N ALA A 365 23.39 3.16 -9.74
CA ALA A 365 23.59 3.74 -8.41
C ALA A 365 23.54 2.66 -7.30
N LEU A 366 22.53 1.78 -7.32
CA LEU A 366 22.41 0.68 -6.35
C LEU A 366 23.60 -0.29 -6.43
N LYS A 367 23.97 -0.72 -7.65
CA LYS A 367 25.11 -1.60 -7.89
C LYS A 367 26.43 -0.99 -7.42
N SER A 368 26.65 0.30 -7.70
CA SER A 368 27.87 1.01 -7.27
C SER A 368 28.01 1.10 -5.75
N LYS A 369 26.89 1.11 -5.02
CA LYS A 369 26.84 1.14 -3.55
C LYS A 369 26.88 -0.26 -2.93
N GLY A 370 26.81 -1.32 -3.74
CA GLY A 370 26.79 -2.71 -3.26
C GLY A 370 25.56 -3.04 -2.42
N LEU A 371 24.44 -2.34 -2.65
CA LEU A 371 23.21 -2.55 -1.90
C LEU A 371 22.40 -3.69 -2.54
N PRO A 372 21.96 -4.70 -1.76
CA PRO A 372 21.03 -5.71 -2.27
C PRO A 372 19.66 -5.08 -2.50
N TYR A 373 19.02 -5.43 -3.62
CA TYR A 373 17.68 -4.96 -3.96
C TYR A 373 16.90 -6.03 -4.73
N ASN A 374 15.57 -5.95 -4.64
CA ASN A 374 14.65 -6.75 -5.45
C ASN A 374 14.11 -5.90 -6.62
N VAL A 375 13.83 -6.51 -7.76
CA VAL A 375 13.22 -5.82 -8.91
C VAL A 375 11.73 -6.10 -8.92
N HIS A 376 10.92 -5.04 -8.92
CA HIS A 376 9.46 -5.11 -8.99
C HIS A 376 9.00 -4.60 -10.35
N GLU A 377 8.70 -5.52 -11.25
CA GLU A 377 8.28 -5.19 -12.61
C GLU A 377 6.89 -4.53 -12.61
N GLY A 378 6.79 -3.35 -13.23
CA GLY A 378 5.53 -2.66 -13.40
C GLY A 378 5.06 -1.80 -12.21
N GLU A 379 5.84 -1.68 -11.13
CA GLU A 379 5.45 -0.95 -9.92
C GLU A 379 5.96 0.52 -9.87
N GLY A 380 6.60 1.00 -10.94
CA GLY A 380 7.05 2.40 -11.06
C GLY A 380 5.87 3.38 -11.12
N ALA A 381 6.10 4.66 -10.79
CA ALA A 381 5.04 5.66 -10.97
C ALA A 381 4.92 6.02 -12.46
N PHE A 382 3.78 6.56 -12.88
CA PHE A 382 3.52 6.85 -14.29
C PHE A 382 4.53 7.80 -14.97
N TYR A 383 5.32 8.56 -14.21
CA TYR A 383 6.31 9.53 -14.70
C TYR A 383 7.77 9.13 -14.47
N GLY A 384 8.05 7.94 -13.90
CA GLY A 384 9.42 7.44 -13.79
C GLY A 384 9.61 6.26 -12.83
N PRO A 385 10.71 5.50 -13.00
CA PRO A 385 11.09 4.42 -12.11
C PRO A 385 11.56 4.98 -10.76
N LYS A 386 11.55 4.12 -9.74
CA LYS A 386 11.88 4.53 -8.37
C LYS A 386 12.58 3.43 -7.58
N ILE A 387 13.44 3.85 -6.67
CA ILE A 387 13.97 3.03 -5.58
C ILE A 387 13.07 3.27 -4.37
N ASP A 388 12.44 2.21 -3.87
CA ASP A 388 11.62 2.26 -2.67
C ASP A 388 12.35 1.56 -1.51
N ILE A 389 12.34 2.19 -0.34
CA ILE A 389 12.85 1.62 0.89
C ILE A 389 11.66 1.25 1.76
N ARG A 390 11.46 -0.05 1.99
CA ARG A 390 10.38 -0.57 2.83
C ARG A 390 10.88 -0.87 4.24
N LEU A 391 10.13 -0.37 5.23
CA LEU A 391 10.34 -0.64 6.65
C LEU A 391 9.22 -1.51 7.19
N LYS A 392 9.55 -2.42 8.10
CA LYS A 392 8.54 -3.24 8.80
C LYS A 392 8.04 -2.49 10.03
N ASP A 393 6.72 -2.42 10.20
CA ASP A 393 6.12 -1.90 11.42
C ASP A 393 6.19 -2.91 12.57
N ALA A 394 5.68 -2.54 13.75
CA ALA A 394 5.69 -3.41 14.93
C ALA A 394 4.91 -4.73 14.73
N LEU A 395 4.02 -4.80 13.75
CA LEU A 395 3.22 -5.97 13.36
C LEU A 395 3.84 -6.73 12.18
N GLY A 396 5.06 -6.37 11.76
CA GLY A 396 5.77 -7.01 10.65
C GLY A 396 5.30 -6.59 9.26
N ARG A 397 4.35 -5.64 9.15
CA ARG A 397 3.84 -5.18 7.86
C ARG A 397 4.84 -4.24 7.21
N ALA A 398 5.15 -4.47 5.94
CA ALA A 398 6.04 -3.61 5.17
C ALA A 398 5.33 -2.32 4.74
N TRP A 399 5.96 -1.18 4.99
CA TRP A 399 5.51 0.15 4.58
C TRP A 399 6.62 0.82 3.79
N GLN A 400 6.28 1.37 2.63
CA GLN A 400 7.18 2.25 1.89
C GLN A 400 7.42 3.53 2.69
N CYS A 401 8.69 3.80 3.04
CA CYS A 401 9.07 4.95 3.87
C CYS A 401 9.80 6.01 3.05
N ALA A 402 10.90 5.64 2.39
CA ALA A 402 11.69 6.55 1.57
C ALA A 402 11.63 6.13 0.10
N THR A 403 11.66 7.11 -0.79
CA THR A 403 11.58 6.89 -2.24
C THR A 403 12.53 7.82 -2.97
N ILE A 404 13.29 7.26 -3.91
CA ILE A 404 14.16 8.01 -4.82
C ILE A 404 13.65 7.76 -6.22
N GLN A 405 13.08 8.79 -6.84
CA GLN A 405 12.43 8.68 -8.14
C GLN A 405 13.18 9.49 -9.18
N CYS A 406 13.31 8.92 -10.39
CA CYS A 406 13.93 9.59 -11.52
C CYS A 406 12.87 9.99 -12.54
N ASP A 407 12.57 11.29 -12.63
CA ASP A 407 11.51 11.85 -13.48
C ASP A 407 12.08 12.60 -14.70
N PHE A 408 11.70 12.15 -15.89
CA PHE A 408 12.05 12.78 -17.17
C PHE A 408 10.83 13.40 -17.86
N ALA A 409 9.62 13.10 -17.39
CA ALA A 409 8.38 13.49 -18.00
C ALA A 409 8.02 14.93 -17.62
N LEU A 410 8.07 15.29 -16.34
CA LEU A 410 7.68 16.65 -15.91
C LEU A 410 8.57 17.74 -16.51
N PRO A 411 9.90 17.61 -16.57
CA PRO A 411 10.74 18.61 -17.25
C PRO A 411 10.32 18.87 -18.70
N GLN A 412 9.97 17.83 -19.47
CA GLN A 412 9.50 17.97 -20.84
C GLN A 412 8.13 18.64 -20.91
N ARG A 413 7.17 18.21 -20.08
CA ARG A 413 5.79 18.75 -20.08
C ARG A 413 5.73 20.22 -19.73
N PHE A 414 6.53 20.65 -18.75
CA PHE A 414 6.65 22.05 -18.35
C PHE A 414 7.65 22.85 -19.19
N LYS A 415 8.24 22.22 -20.22
CA LYS A 415 9.24 22.84 -21.13
C LYS A 415 10.39 23.49 -20.36
N LEU A 416 10.89 22.78 -19.35
CA LEU A 416 12.02 23.25 -18.56
C LEU A 416 13.27 23.28 -19.42
N ALA A 417 14.03 24.37 -19.29
CA ALA A 417 15.26 24.58 -20.03
C ALA A 417 16.33 25.18 -19.13
N TYR A 418 17.58 25.00 -19.54
CA TYR A 418 18.74 25.70 -19.04
C TYR A 418 19.56 26.19 -20.25
N VAL A 419 20.37 27.22 -20.03
CA VAL A 419 21.26 27.78 -21.05
C VAL A 419 22.56 27.00 -21.06
N PHE A 420 22.87 26.41 -22.20
CA PHE A 420 24.17 25.82 -22.51
C PHE A 420 24.94 26.79 -23.42
N LYS A 421 26.19 27.11 -23.09
CA LYS A 421 27.03 27.93 -23.98
C LYS A 421 27.79 26.98 -24.89
N LEU A 422 27.43 26.93 -26.17
CA LEU A 422 28.31 26.36 -27.20
C LEU A 422 29.60 27.19 -27.19
N ALA A 423 30.72 26.58 -26.81
CA ALA A 423 32.02 27.13 -27.13
C ALA A 423 32.13 27.09 -28.65
N TYR A 424 32.07 28.26 -29.29
CA TYR A 424 32.54 28.38 -30.66
C TYR A 424 34.02 28.03 -30.64
N VAL A 425 34.38 26.90 -31.26
CA VAL A 425 35.77 26.48 -31.51
C VAL A 425 36.35 27.34 -32.61
#